data_AF-A0A953QKD4-F1
#
_entry.id   AF-A0A953QKD4-F1
#
_cell.length_a   1.000
_cell.length_b   1.000
_cell.length_c   1.000
_cell.angle_alpha   90.00
_cell.angle_beta   90.00
_cell.angle_gamma   90.00
#
_symmetry.space_group_name_H-M   'P 1'
#
loop_
_entity.id
_entity.type
_entity.pdbx_description
1 polymer ?
#
loop_
_entity_poly.entity_id
_entity_poly.type
_entity_poly.pdbx_seq_one_letter_code
_entity_poly.pdbx_strand_id
1 'polypeptide(L)'
;PVAPFATEIFPSRYFHTLEIEDWAAWLRRYDMPDLRKLPLEAAIDGTWTQGIIGPIFLLVPIGLLALGNRAGRRLLAAGALLLATYFGNIGTRFLIPCLPFFALALALAFERWKLELALMAAAQAVASWPSVIPLYANPNVWRIVEFPYKAALRKQQEGEYLRTHLGGFGVVRMIDENVPAKEPVFSLGGVAEAYSSRQVIEVFPGALNSTLFDILNVARMEEWQACRLLTFHFAEQRTTTLRVVETARGKGLEQWNVHELRFYRRGVEIPRSPSWRIRARPNPWEIQMAFDNSGATRWRSWRTAEPGMFIEVNFGREEAVDEVRMWTSKDYAWPFRFEIQAGGHKVADSFEESETKPRGFLGRAAMHEFAARAVHYILVPDDDRSAPEIAEEPEAWGLEIVARADKTTLYRIRP
;
A
#
# COMPACT_ATOMS: atom_id res chain seq x y z
N PRO A 1 14.20 -9.73 7.20
CA PRO A 1 13.32 -10.56 8.05
C PRO A 1 12.07 -9.84 8.57
N VAL A 2 12.11 -8.51 8.75
CA VAL A 2 10.96 -7.72 9.25
C VAL A 2 10.12 -7.07 8.16
N ALA A 3 10.60 -7.05 6.91
CA ALA A 3 9.87 -6.52 5.77
C ALA A 3 8.53 -7.26 5.55
N PRO A 4 7.48 -6.56 5.10
CA PRO A 4 7.46 -5.14 4.74
C PRO A 4 7.39 -4.18 5.94
N PHE A 5 7.32 -4.70 7.18
CA PHE A 5 7.21 -3.90 8.40
C PHE A 5 8.57 -3.40 8.92
N ALA A 6 8.50 -2.47 9.89
CA ALA A 6 9.65 -1.81 10.52
C ALA A 6 10.54 -0.99 9.56
N THR A 7 9.98 -0.50 8.45
CA THR A 7 10.67 0.40 7.49
C THR A 7 10.98 1.77 8.10
N GLU A 8 10.32 2.13 9.20
CA GLU A 8 10.65 3.27 10.07
C GLU A 8 12.09 3.19 10.59
N ILE A 9 12.50 1.99 11.02
CA ILE A 9 13.80 1.69 11.64
C ILE A 9 14.83 1.26 10.58
N PHE A 10 14.38 0.47 9.60
CA PHE A 10 15.22 -0.05 8.51
C PHE A 10 14.71 0.49 7.16
N PRO A 11 15.18 1.68 6.73
CA PRO A 11 14.76 2.26 5.46
C PRO A 11 14.99 1.29 4.30
N SER A 12 14.01 1.17 3.41
CA SER A 12 14.04 0.25 2.27
C SER A 12 13.72 0.95 0.97
N ARG A 13 14.46 0.63 -0.09
CA ARG A 13 14.15 1.08 -1.46
C ARG A 13 12.92 0.40 -2.08
N TYR A 14 12.42 -0.65 -1.44
CA TYR A 14 11.37 -1.52 -1.99
C TYR A 14 10.01 -1.30 -1.34
N PHE A 15 9.96 -0.60 -0.20
CA PHE A 15 8.74 -0.37 0.55
C PHE A 15 8.71 1.08 1.04
N HIS A 16 7.60 1.75 0.80
CA HIS A 16 7.34 3.10 1.30
C HIS A 16 6.76 3.04 2.71
N THR A 17 7.34 3.80 3.65
CA THR A 17 6.98 3.70 5.07
C THR A 17 5.53 4.09 5.33
N LEU A 18 5.08 5.20 4.76
CA LEU A 18 3.72 5.72 4.97
C LEU A 18 2.64 4.71 4.56
N GLU A 19 2.86 3.98 3.47
CA GLU A 19 1.87 3.01 2.99
C GLU A 19 1.79 1.77 3.87
N ILE A 20 2.92 1.31 4.40
CA ILE A 20 2.93 0.20 5.35
C ILE A 20 2.30 0.62 6.68
N GLU A 21 2.51 1.86 7.13
CA GLU A 21 1.85 2.42 8.31
C GLU A 21 0.34 2.51 8.11
N ASP A 22 -0.11 3.03 6.97
CA ASP A 22 -1.53 3.14 6.61
C ASP A 22 -2.20 1.77 6.51
N TRP A 23 -1.56 0.82 5.82
CA TRP A 23 -2.03 -0.56 5.73
C TRP A 23 -2.09 -1.23 7.10
N ALA A 24 -1.05 -1.07 7.93
CA ALA A 24 -1.05 -1.61 9.28
C ALA A 24 -2.15 -0.98 10.15
N ALA A 25 -2.43 0.32 10.01
CA ALA A 25 -3.53 0.99 10.69
C ALA A 25 -4.89 0.42 10.25
N TRP A 26 -5.06 0.19 8.94
CA TRP A 26 -6.24 -0.47 8.41
C TRP A 26 -6.40 -1.89 8.96
N LEU A 27 -5.36 -2.73 8.96
CA LEU A 27 -5.43 -4.12 9.47
C LEU A 27 -5.83 -4.23 10.95
N ARG A 28 -5.57 -3.19 11.77
CA ARG A 28 -6.00 -3.15 13.17
C ARG A 28 -7.50 -2.96 13.34
N ARG A 29 -8.21 -2.56 12.27
CA ARG A 29 -9.63 -2.20 12.34
C ARG A 29 -10.50 -2.76 11.22
N TYR A 30 -9.97 -3.06 10.03
CA TYR A 30 -10.72 -3.41 8.81
C TYR A 30 -11.94 -2.49 8.60
N ASP A 31 -11.80 -1.18 8.90
CA ASP A 31 -12.89 -0.19 8.89
C ASP A 31 -14.07 -0.45 9.85
N MET A 32 -13.93 -1.42 10.75
CA MET A 32 -14.94 -1.77 11.74
C MET A 32 -15.31 -0.55 12.61
N PRO A 33 -16.58 -0.14 12.66
CA PRO A 33 -16.99 1.06 13.38
C PRO A 33 -16.72 0.98 14.89
N ASP A 34 -16.94 -0.18 15.51
CA ASP A 34 -16.87 -0.37 16.96
C ASP A 34 -16.17 -1.68 17.36
N LEU A 35 -14.93 -1.57 17.84
CA LEU A 35 -14.12 -2.72 18.27
C LEU A 35 -14.72 -3.49 19.46
N ARG A 36 -15.71 -2.96 20.17
CA ARG A 36 -16.38 -3.69 21.27
C ARG A 36 -17.17 -4.89 20.76
N LYS A 37 -17.54 -4.91 19.48
CA LYS A 37 -18.24 -6.03 18.85
C LYS A 37 -17.29 -7.15 18.39
N LEU A 38 -15.97 -6.98 18.52
CA LEU A 38 -14.97 -7.98 18.10
C LEU A 38 -15.27 -9.42 18.56
N PRO A 39 -15.72 -9.68 19.81
CA PRO A 39 -16.03 -11.06 20.21
C PRO A 39 -17.16 -11.67 19.40
N LEU A 40 -18.19 -10.89 19.05
CA LEU A 40 -19.31 -11.35 18.23
C LEU A 40 -18.89 -11.48 16.75
N GLU A 41 -18.12 -10.53 16.22
CA GLU A 41 -17.56 -10.64 14.88
C GLU A 41 -16.73 -11.91 14.72
N ALA A 42 -15.77 -12.13 15.62
CA ALA A 42 -14.88 -13.28 15.52
C ALA A 42 -15.61 -14.61 15.79
N ALA A 43 -16.67 -14.65 16.61
CA ALA A 43 -17.34 -15.91 16.96
C ALA A 43 -18.51 -16.26 16.03
N ILE A 44 -19.31 -15.28 15.62
CA ILE A 44 -20.61 -15.52 14.98
C ILE A 44 -20.84 -14.75 13.68
N ASP A 45 -20.41 -13.49 13.53
CA ASP A 45 -20.79 -12.67 12.35
C ASP A 45 -19.77 -12.80 11.22
N GLY A 46 -18.53 -12.39 11.48
CA GLY A 46 -17.39 -12.49 10.57
C GLY A 46 -17.38 -11.50 9.41
N THR A 47 -18.30 -10.53 9.37
CA THR A 47 -18.38 -9.49 8.32
C THR A 47 -17.06 -8.76 8.17
N TRP A 48 -16.49 -8.28 9.27
CA TRP A 48 -15.28 -7.43 9.23
C TRP A 48 -13.99 -8.21 9.42
N THR A 49 -14.02 -9.24 10.26
CA THR A 49 -12.83 -10.01 10.65
C THR A 49 -12.48 -11.14 9.66
N GLN A 50 -13.23 -11.25 8.55
CA GLN A 50 -12.96 -12.17 7.44
C GLN A 50 -12.92 -13.65 7.85
N GLY A 51 -13.74 -14.05 8.82
CA GLY A 51 -13.83 -15.42 9.29
C GLY A 51 -14.44 -15.53 10.69
N ILE A 52 -14.70 -16.76 11.12
CA ILE A 52 -15.29 -17.07 12.44
C ILE A 52 -14.58 -18.24 13.13
N ILE A 53 -14.58 -18.23 14.46
CA ILE A 53 -14.11 -19.35 15.31
C ILE A 53 -15.24 -20.21 15.88
N GLY A 54 -16.50 -19.76 15.75
CA GLY A 54 -17.69 -20.45 16.23
C GLY A 54 -18.19 -19.95 17.60
N PRO A 55 -19.49 -20.11 17.87
CA PRO A 55 -20.19 -19.48 19.01
C PRO A 55 -19.71 -19.96 20.38
N ILE A 56 -19.19 -21.18 20.50
CA ILE A 56 -18.73 -21.72 21.78
C ILE A 56 -17.57 -20.90 22.36
N PHE A 57 -16.76 -20.25 21.52
CA PHE A 57 -15.67 -19.39 22.00
C PHE A 57 -16.15 -18.11 22.68
N LEU A 58 -17.45 -17.77 22.64
CA LEU A 58 -18.01 -16.74 23.52
C LEU A 58 -17.94 -17.13 25.01
N LEU A 59 -17.76 -18.42 25.31
CA LEU A 59 -17.61 -18.95 26.67
C LEU A 59 -16.16 -18.88 27.18
N VAL A 60 -15.19 -18.43 26.38
CA VAL A 60 -13.78 -18.30 26.80
C VAL A 60 -13.57 -17.59 28.14
N PRO A 61 -14.33 -16.52 28.50
CA PRO A 61 -14.20 -15.89 29.82
C PRO A 61 -14.41 -16.85 31.00
N ILE A 62 -15.22 -17.91 30.85
CA ILE A 62 -15.41 -18.95 31.89
C ILE A 62 -14.12 -19.74 32.11
N GLY A 63 -13.25 -19.85 31.10
CA GLY A 63 -11.93 -20.45 31.21
C GLY A 63 -11.03 -19.80 32.26
N LEU A 64 -11.33 -18.56 32.70
CA LEU A 64 -10.64 -17.90 33.82
C LEU A 64 -10.77 -18.66 35.14
N LEU A 65 -11.78 -19.51 35.30
CA LEU A 65 -11.90 -20.41 36.47
C LEU A 65 -10.69 -21.37 36.58
N ALA A 66 -9.99 -21.63 35.48
CA ALA A 66 -8.78 -22.43 35.47
C ALA A 66 -7.59 -21.74 36.18
N LEU A 67 -7.68 -20.46 36.56
CA LEU A 67 -6.64 -19.75 37.35
C LEU A 67 -6.34 -20.43 38.69
N GLY A 68 -7.31 -21.16 39.26
CA GLY A 68 -7.12 -21.97 40.45
C GLY A 68 -6.09 -23.09 40.28
N ASN A 69 -5.87 -23.56 39.05
CA ASN A 69 -4.93 -24.63 38.72
C ASN A 69 -3.60 -24.06 38.15
N ARG A 70 -2.47 -24.64 38.55
CA ARG A 70 -1.15 -24.28 38.00
C ARG A 70 -1.07 -24.48 36.49
N ALA A 71 -1.67 -25.55 35.96
CA ALA A 71 -1.73 -25.80 34.52
C ALA A 71 -2.58 -24.74 33.81
N GLY A 72 -3.74 -24.42 34.36
CA GLY A 72 -4.64 -23.39 33.83
C GLY A 72 -3.98 -22.00 33.76
N ARG A 73 -3.23 -21.60 34.80
CA ARG A 73 -2.45 -20.34 34.76
C ARG A 73 -1.44 -20.30 33.61
N ARG A 74 -0.74 -21.40 33.34
CA ARG A 74 0.22 -21.49 32.24
C ARG A 74 -0.47 -21.39 30.88
N LEU A 75 -1.60 -22.08 30.72
CA LEU A 75 -2.40 -22.02 29.49
C LEU A 75 -2.93 -20.60 29.25
N LEU A 76 -3.54 -19.97 30.26
CA LEU A 76 -4.07 -18.62 30.15
C LEU A 76 -2.97 -17.59 29.88
N ALA A 77 -1.80 -17.71 30.52
CA ALA A 77 -0.67 -16.83 30.25
C ALA A 77 -0.13 -16.98 28.81
N ALA A 78 0.02 -18.21 28.32
CA ALA A 78 0.45 -18.46 26.94
C ALA A 78 -0.60 -17.97 25.92
N GLY A 79 -1.88 -18.24 26.17
CA GLY A 79 -2.98 -17.74 25.34
C GLY A 79 -3.02 -16.22 25.31
N ALA A 80 -2.87 -15.54 26.46
CA ALA A 80 -2.84 -14.08 26.54
C ALA A 80 -1.64 -13.47 25.80
N LEU A 81 -0.45 -14.08 25.90
CA LEU A 81 0.74 -13.64 25.18
C LEU A 81 0.52 -13.69 23.65
N LEU A 82 -0.07 -14.77 23.15
CA LEU A 82 -0.35 -14.91 21.71
C LEU A 82 -1.50 -14.01 21.27
N LEU A 83 -2.55 -13.88 22.08
CA LEU A 83 -3.66 -12.97 21.84
C LEU A 83 -3.21 -11.50 21.75
N ALA A 84 -2.15 -11.10 22.47
CA ALA A 84 -1.63 -9.74 22.38
C ALA A 84 -1.26 -9.32 20.95
N THR A 85 -0.89 -10.28 20.08
CA THR A 85 -0.56 -10.02 18.67
C THR A 85 -1.79 -9.77 17.79
N TYR A 86 -2.98 -10.25 18.20
CA TYR A 86 -4.24 -10.10 17.47
C TYR A 86 -4.63 -8.63 17.27
N PHE A 87 -4.31 -7.76 18.23
CA PHE A 87 -4.63 -6.33 18.10
C PHE A 87 -3.79 -5.61 17.04
N GLY A 88 -2.74 -6.24 16.50
CA GLY A 88 -2.01 -5.76 15.33
C GLY A 88 -2.73 -6.08 14.00
N ASN A 89 -3.58 -7.10 13.99
CA ASN A 89 -4.42 -7.49 12.85
C ASN A 89 -5.63 -8.28 13.34
N ILE A 90 -6.81 -7.65 13.32
CA ILE A 90 -8.03 -8.23 13.90
C ILE A 90 -8.71 -9.28 13.01
N GLY A 91 -8.05 -9.75 11.95
CA GLY A 91 -8.57 -10.85 11.13
C GLY A 91 -8.67 -12.12 11.98
N THR A 92 -9.81 -12.83 11.93
CA THR A 92 -10.11 -13.97 12.82
C THR A 92 -9.03 -15.06 12.75
N ARG A 93 -8.38 -15.24 11.60
CA ARG A 93 -7.25 -16.18 11.43
C ARG A 93 -6.07 -15.93 12.37
N PHE A 94 -5.88 -14.70 12.84
CA PHE A 94 -4.80 -14.36 13.79
C PHE A 94 -5.12 -14.80 15.23
N LEU A 95 -6.32 -15.32 15.50
CA LEU A 95 -6.64 -16.00 16.76
C LEU A 95 -6.13 -17.45 16.78
N ILE A 96 -5.88 -18.08 15.62
CA ILE A 96 -5.47 -19.49 15.54
C ILE A 96 -4.36 -19.86 16.53
N PRO A 97 -3.28 -19.08 16.72
CA PRO A 97 -2.24 -19.40 17.68
C PRO A 97 -2.71 -19.47 19.14
N CYS A 98 -3.66 -18.62 19.57
CA CYS A 98 -4.12 -18.58 20.96
C CYS A 98 -5.27 -19.54 21.25
N LEU A 99 -6.06 -19.95 20.25
CA LEU A 99 -7.25 -20.79 20.44
C LEU A 99 -7.00 -22.10 21.20
N PRO A 100 -5.92 -22.88 20.94
CA PRO A 100 -5.68 -24.13 21.66
C PRO A 100 -5.53 -23.91 23.17
N PHE A 101 -4.86 -22.83 23.58
CA PHE A 101 -4.64 -22.51 24.98
C PHE A 101 -5.93 -22.14 25.70
N PHE A 102 -6.77 -21.32 25.05
CA PHE A 102 -8.07 -20.96 25.61
C PHE A 102 -9.06 -22.12 25.61
N ALA A 103 -9.06 -22.96 24.56
CA ALA A 103 -9.88 -24.16 24.52
C ALA A 103 -9.51 -25.15 25.64
N LEU A 104 -8.21 -25.37 25.88
CA LEU A 104 -7.75 -26.23 26.97
C LEU A 104 -8.01 -25.62 28.36
N ALA A 105 -7.86 -24.30 28.52
CA ALA A 105 -8.21 -23.63 29.77
C ALA A 105 -9.72 -23.74 30.06
N LEU A 106 -10.55 -23.60 29.04
CA LEU A 106 -11.99 -23.83 29.13
C LEU A 106 -12.30 -25.29 29.48
N ALA A 107 -11.62 -26.26 28.85
CA ALA A 107 -11.77 -27.67 29.20
C ALA A 107 -11.40 -27.98 30.66
N LEU A 108 -10.32 -27.38 31.18
CA LEU A 108 -9.93 -27.49 32.59
C LEU A 108 -10.97 -26.87 33.55
N ALA A 109 -11.58 -25.75 33.18
CA ALA A 109 -12.64 -25.15 33.98
C ALA A 109 -13.85 -26.09 34.13
N PHE A 110 -14.12 -26.92 33.11
CA PHE A 110 -15.20 -27.90 33.09
C PHE A 110 -14.74 -29.34 33.43
N GLU A 111 -13.53 -29.54 33.95
CA GLU A 111 -12.98 -30.89 34.21
C GLU A 111 -13.89 -31.76 35.10
N ARG A 112 -14.59 -31.14 36.04
CA ARG A 112 -15.55 -31.81 36.95
C ARG A 112 -16.91 -32.11 36.29
N TRP A 113 -17.21 -31.46 35.17
CA TRP A 113 -18.50 -31.42 34.47
C TRP A 113 -18.32 -32.08 33.09
N LYS A 114 -18.01 -33.38 33.10
CA LYS A 114 -17.58 -34.11 31.90
C LYS A 114 -18.65 -34.15 30.81
N LEU A 115 -19.92 -34.24 31.20
CA LEU A 115 -21.04 -34.26 30.26
C LEU A 115 -21.17 -32.91 29.57
N GLU A 116 -21.11 -31.81 30.32
CA GLU A 116 -21.18 -30.44 29.83
C GLU A 116 -20.00 -30.14 28.90
N LEU A 117 -18.79 -30.59 29.27
CA LEU A 117 -17.61 -30.49 28.40
C LEU A 117 -17.81 -31.25 27.08
N ALA A 118 -18.34 -32.47 27.13
CA ALA A 118 -18.63 -33.26 25.94
C ALA A 118 -19.71 -32.61 25.06
N LEU A 119 -20.79 -32.08 25.67
CA LEU A 119 -21.85 -31.35 24.99
C LEU A 119 -21.32 -30.08 24.33
N MET A 120 -20.43 -29.34 25.01
CA MET A 120 -19.80 -28.14 24.46
C MET A 120 -18.90 -28.48 23.26
N ALA A 121 -18.12 -29.54 23.34
CA ALA A 121 -17.29 -30.00 22.22
C ALA A 121 -18.16 -30.44 21.03
N ALA A 122 -19.24 -31.19 21.29
CA ALA A 122 -20.20 -31.60 20.27
C ALA A 122 -20.90 -30.38 19.63
N ALA A 123 -21.31 -29.41 20.45
CA ALA A 123 -21.92 -28.17 19.99
C ALA A 123 -20.97 -27.36 19.11
N GLN A 124 -19.68 -27.26 19.46
CA GLN A 124 -18.69 -26.59 18.62
C GLN A 124 -18.47 -27.33 17.30
N ALA A 125 -18.41 -28.67 17.33
CA ALA A 125 -18.27 -29.49 16.13
C ALA A 125 -19.46 -29.30 15.17
N VAL A 126 -20.68 -29.29 15.72
CA VAL A 126 -21.91 -29.02 14.95
C VAL A 126 -21.93 -27.58 14.42
N ALA A 127 -21.64 -26.59 15.27
CA ALA A 127 -21.67 -25.18 14.87
C ALA A 127 -20.59 -24.82 13.83
N SER A 128 -19.47 -25.55 13.82
CA SER A 128 -18.39 -25.38 12.83
C SER A 128 -18.66 -26.16 11.54
N TRP A 129 -19.75 -26.93 11.46
CA TRP A 129 -20.06 -27.71 10.28
C TRP A 129 -20.50 -26.80 9.12
N PRO A 130 -19.99 -26.97 7.88
CA PRO A 130 -20.21 -26.01 6.78
C PRO A 130 -21.69 -25.73 6.45
N SER A 131 -22.58 -26.71 6.64
CA SER A 131 -24.03 -26.52 6.40
C SER A 131 -24.76 -25.84 7.57
N VAL A 132 -24.13 -25.74 8.73
CA VAL A 132 -24.69 -25.10 9.94
C VAL A 132 -24.26 -23.64 10.05
N ILE A 133 -23.05 -23.31 9.59
CA ILE A 133 -22.53 -21.92 9.58
C ILE A 133 -23.53 -20.90 9.01
N PRO A 134 -24.23 -21.14 7.88
CA PRO A 134 -25.19 -20.20 7.31
C PRO A 134 -26.39 -19.87 8.23
N LEU A 135 -26.64 -20.67 9.27
CA LEU A 135 -27.76 -20.45 10.18
C LEU A 135 -27.52 -19.29 11.16
N TYR A 136 -26.26 -18.87 11.33
CA TYR A 136 -25.91 -17.82 12.28
C TYR A 136 -24.90 -16.80 11.76
N ALA A 137 -24.06 -17.17 10.80
CA ALA A 137 -23.00 -16.28 10.30
C ALA A 137 -23.45 -15.41 9.13
N ASN A 138 -22.71 -14.32 8.90
CA ASN A 138 -22.97 -13.46 7.77
C ASN A 138 -22.88 -14.26 6.45
N PRO A 139 -23.81 -14.07 5.49
CA PRO A 139 -23.77 -14.79 4.22
C PRO A 139 -22.45 -14.64 3.45
N ASN A 140 -21.77 -13.50 3.62
CA ASN A 140 -20.51 -13.15 2.95
C ASN A 140 -19.27 -13.48 3.78
N VAL A 141 -19.41 -14.11 4.95
CA VAL A 141 -18.25 -14.51 5.75
C VAL A 141 -17.36 -15.47 4.98
N TRP A 142 -16.04 -15.32 5.11
CA TRP A 142 -15.12 -16.28 4.51
C TRP A 142 -15.25 -17.63 5.22
N ARG A 143 -15.78 -18.62 4.49
CA ARG A 143 -16.03 -19.98 4.98
C ARG A 143 -15.90 -21.00 3.86
N ILE A 144 -15.87 -22.27 4.25
CA ILE A 144 -16.03 -23.38 3.30
C ILE A 144 -17.49 -23.39 2.83
N VAL A 145 -17.70 -23.21 1.52
CA VAL A 145 -19.03 -23.23 0.89
C VAL A 145 -19.31 -24.58 0.25
N GLU A 146 -18.29 -25.23 -0.28
CA GLU A 146 -18.39 -26.51 -0.97
C GLU A 146 -17.14 -27.38 -0.74
N PHE A 147 -17.28 -28.66 -1.02
CA PHE A 147 -16.16 -29.61 -1.06
C PHE A 147 -16.02 -30.12 -2.50
N PRO A 148 -14.97 -29.71 -3.23
CA PRO A 148 -14.85 -30.00 -4.66
C PRO A 148 -14.29 -31.41 -4.92
N TYR A 149 -14.99 -32.47 -4.51
CA TYR A 149 -14.50 -33.86 -4.55
C TYR A 149 -14.07 -34.32 -5.95
N LYS A 150 -14.77 -33.87 -7.00
CA LYS A 150 -14.43 -34.20 -8.39
C LYS A 150 -13.08 -33.62 -8.80
N ALA A 151 -12.82 -32.36 -8.45
CA ALA A 151 -11.53 -31.71 -8.70
C ALA A 151 -10.43 -32.34 -7.85
N ALA A 152 -10.69 -32.60 -6.56
CA ALA A 152 -9.75 -33.24 -5.64
C ALA A 152 -9.32 -34.65 -6.10
N LEU A 153 -10.25 -35.42 -6.66
CA LEU A 153 -9.98 -36.75 -7.23
C LEU A 153 -9.54 -36.71 -8.70
N ARG A 154 -9.23 -35.53 -9.26
CA ARG A 154 -8.82 -35.33 -10.66
C ARG A 154 -9.81 -35.89 -11.70
N LYS A 155 -11.09 -36.00 -11.33
CA LYS A 155 -12.19 -36.38 -12.24
C LYS A 155 -12.69 -35.20 -13.08
N GLN A 156 -12.42 -33.97 -12.63
CA GLN A 156 -12.61 -32.74 -13.40
C GLN A 156 -11.24 -32.22 -13.84
N GLN A 157 -11.15 -31.67 -15.05
CA GLN A 157 -9.91 -31.05 -15.53
C GLN A 157 -9.58 -29.81 -14.70
N GLU A 158 -8.30 -29.63 -14.38
CA GLU A 158 -7.84 -28.54 -13.53
C GLU A 158 -8.19 -27.16 -14.12
N GLY A 159 -7.91 -26.94 -15.40
CA GLY A 159 -8.20 -25.66 -16.06
C GLY A 159 -9.70 -25.33 -16.10
N GLU A 160 -10.57 -26.33 -16.16
CA GLU A 160 -12.03 -26.15 -16.10
C GLU A 160 -12.48 -25.76 -14.69
N TYR A 161 -11.93 -26.43 -13.67
CA TYR A 161 -12.21 -26.12 -12.27
C TYR A 161 -11.75 -24.69 -11.94
N LEU A 162 -10.51 -24.33 -12.28
CA LEU A 162 -9.95 -23.01 -12.02
C LEU A 162 -10.72 -21.91 -12.76
N ARG A 163 -11.07 -22.11 -14.03
CA ARG A 163 -11.87 -21.12 -14.78
C ARG A 163 -13.23 -20.85 -14.13
N THR A 164 -13.81 -21.85 -13.46
CA THR A 164 -15.12 -21.73 -12.81
C THR A 164 -15.04 -21.12 -11.40
N HIS A 165 -14.00 -21.45 -10.62
CA HIS A 165 -13.95 -21.15 -9.18
C HIS A 165 -12.90 -20.11 -8.79
N LEU A 166 -11.87 -19.89 -9.62
CA LEU A 166 -10.85 -18.88 -9.39
C LEU A 166 -11.17 -17.65 -10.24
N GLY A 167 -11.73 -16.63 -9.60
CA GLY A 167 -11.95 -15.32 -10.24
C GLY A 167 -10.66 -14.79 -10.85
N GLY A 168 -10.73 -14.32 -12.10
CA GLY A 168 -9.57 -13.81 -12.83
C GLY A 168 -8.64 -14.87 -13.43
N PHE A 169 -8.99 -16.17 -13.38
CA PHE A 169 -8.17 -17.19 -14.06
C PHE A 169 -8.10 -16.97 -15.57
N GLY A 170 -9.18 -16.51 -16.20
CA GLY A 170 -9.19 -16.12 -17.62
C GLY A 170 -8.20 -15.01 -17.92
N VAL A 171 -8.15 -14.00 -17.05
CA VAL A 171 -7.20 -12.88 -17.11
C VAL A 171 -5.75 -13.36 -17.00
N VAL A 172 -5.45 -14.28 -16.09
CA VAL A 172 -4.10 -14.87 -15.96
C VAL A 172 -3.68 -15.60 -17.25
N ARG A 173 -4.59 -16.38 -17.85
CA ARG A 173 -4.31 -17.07 -19.11
C ARG A 173 -4.09 -16.09 -20.26
N MET A 174 -4.89 -15.03 -20.34
CA MET A 174 -4.70 -13.95 -21.31
C MET A 174 -3.32 -13.29 -21.17
N ILE A 175 -2.86 -13.03 -19.94
CA ILE A 175 -1.52 -12.50 -19.70
C ILE A 175 -0.44 -13.48 -20.20
N ASP A 176 -0.54 -14.75 -19.83
CA ASP A 176 0.42 -15.79 -20.25
C ASP A 176 0.49 -15.97 -21.78
N GLU A 177 -0.60 -15.72 -22.49
CA GLU A 177 -0.69 -15.86 -23.94
C GLU A 177 -0.17 -14.63 -24.70
N ASN A 178 -0.30 -13.44 -24.12
CA ASN A 178 -0.07 -12.17 -24.82
C ASN A 178 1.16 -11.38 -24.34
N VAL A 179 1.67 -11.68 -23.14
CA VAL A 179 2.82 -10.98 -22.54
C VAL A 179 4.07 -11.86 -22.60
N PRO A 180 5.22 -11.36 -23.09
CA PRO A 180 6.47 -12.10 -23.06
C PRO A 180 6.89 -12.50 -21.63
N ALA A 181 7.53 -13.67 -21.46
CA ALA A 181 7.79 -14.25 -20.15
C ALA A 181 8.65 -13.42 -19.18
N LYS A 182 9.36 -12.39 -19.66
CA LYS A 182 10.21 -11.50 -18.85
C LYS A 182 9.65 -10.08 -18.69
N GLU A 183 8.49 -9.82 -19.27
CA GLU A 183 7.85 -8.51 -19.23
C GLU A 183 6.89 -8.44 -18.04
N PRO A 184 7.04 -7.45 -17.15
CA PRO A 184 6.09 -7.24 -16.08
C PRO A 184 4.81 -6.58 -16.62
N VAL A 185 3.69 -6.87 -15.95
CA VAL A 185 2.40 -6.23 -16.20
C VAL A 185 2.04 -5.38 -14.99
N PHE A 186 1.85 -4.07 -15.17
CA PHE A 186 1.27 -3.25 -14.12
C PHE A 186 -0.24 -3.44 -14.07
N SER A 187 -0.81 -3.72 -12.91
CA SER A 187 -2.22 -4.03 -12.75
C SER A 187 -2.90 -3.07 -11.79
N LEU A 188 -4.03 -2.50 -12.23
CA LEU A 188 -4.92 -1.68 -11.38
C LEU A 188 -5.86 -2.53 -10.51
N GLY A 189 -5.85 -3.85 -10.66
CA GLY A 189 -6.63 -4.77 -9.84
C GLY A 189 -5.83 -5.98 -9.36
N GLY A 190 -6.40 -6.72 -8.41
CA GLY A 190 -5.82 -7.97 -7.94
C GLY A 190 -5.87 -9.07 -9.00
N VAL A 191 -4.76 -9.79 -9.17
CA VAL A 191 -4.68 -10.92 -10.12
C VAL A 191 -4.23 -12.17 -9.38
N ALA A 192 -4.67 -13.35 -9.83
CA ALA A 192 -4.18 -14.62 -9.31
C ALA A 192 -2.76 -14.94 -9.83
N GLU A 193 -1.78 -14.07 -9.53
CA GLU A 193 -0.39 -14.12 -10.04
C GLU A 193 0.28 -15.47 -9.77
N ALA A 194 -0.07 -16.16 -8.67
CA ALA A 194 0.44 -17.49 -8.35
C ALA A 194 0.18 -18.56 -9.44
N TYR A 195 -0.75 -18.30 -10.36
CA TYR A 195 -1.08 -19.16 -11.50
C TYR A 195 -0.49 -18.65 -12.84
N SER A 196 0.31 -17.59 -12.80
CA SER A 196 0.99 -16.99 -13.94
C SER A 196 2.49 -17.26 -13.86
N SER A 197 3.15 -17.24 -15.02
CA SER A 197 4.62 -17.18 -15.08
C SER A 197 5.14 -15.75 -15.29
N ARG A 198 4.24 -14.79 -15.47
CA ARG A 198 4.57 -13.36 -15.64
C ARG A 198 4.44 -12.65 -14.32
N GLN A 199 5.37 -11.75 -14.07
CA GLN A 199 5.32 -10.87 -12.92
C GLN A 199 4.17 -9.87 -13.10
N VAL A 200 3.33 -9.75 -12.07
CA VAL A 200 2.26 -8.74 -12.00
C VAL A 200 2.63 -7.74 -10.92
N ILE A 201 2.75 -6.48 -11.31
CA ILE A 201 2.99 -5.35 -10.41
C ILE A 201 1.63 -4.74 -10.10
N GLU A 202 1.01 -5.13 -8.99
CA GLU A 202 -0.22 -4.49 -8.49
C GLU A 202 0.07 -3.07 -7.99
N VAL A 203 -0.94 -2.28 -7.61
CA VAL A 203 -0.76 -0.89 -7.11
C VAL A 203 0.00 -0.81 -5.77
N PHE A 204 -0.09 -1.84 -4.94
CA PHE A 204 0.51 -1.96 -3.60
C PHE A 204 1.06 -3.40 -3.44
N PRO A 205 2.09 -3.71 -2.62
CA PRO A 205 2.80 -2.86 -1.64
C PRO A 205 4.20 -2.37 -2.00
N GLY A 206 4.64 -2.47 -3.26
CA GLY A 206 6.02 -2.11 -3.61
C GLY A 206 6.25 -0.62 -3.86
N ALA A 207 7.45 -0.11 -3.56
CA ALA A 207 7.84 1.28 -3.86
C ALA A 207 7.71 1.62 -5.37
N LEU A 208 8.08 0.68 -6.23
CA LEU A 208 7.88 0.82 -7.68
C LEU A 208 6.39 0.89 -8.03
N ASN A 209 5.58 0.05 -7.41
CA ASN A 209 4.13 -0.04 -7.61
C ASN A 209 3.47 1.33 -7.35
N SER A 210 3.76 1.89 -6.19
CA SER A 210 3.21 3.15 -5.73
C SER A 210 3.73 4.33 -6.54
N THR A 211 4.97 4.26 -7.02
CA THR A 211 5.54 5.24 -7.96
C THR A 211 4.82 5.21 -9.31
N LEU A 212 4.58 4.03 -9.88
CA LEU A 212 3.84 3.89 -11.14
C LEU A 212 2.39 4.34 -11.00
N PHE A 213 1.75 4.02 -9.86
CA PHE A 213 0.43 4.53 -9.54
C PHE A 213 0.41 6.05 -9.38
N ASP A 214 1.41 6.64 -8.72
CA ASP A 214 1.55 8.09 -8.59
C ASP A 214 1.71 8.77 -9.96
N ILE A 215 2.60 8.25 -10.81
CA ILE A 215 2.80 8.73 -12.19
C ILE A 215 1.49 8.69 -12.99
N LEU A 216 0.73 7.59 -12.89
CA LEU A 216 -0.56 7.46 -13.56
C LEU A 216 -1.56 8.53 -13.09
N ASN A 217 -1.62 8.79 -11.77
CA ASN A 217 -2.53 9.78 -11.21
C ASN A 217 -2.11 11.23 -11.52
N VAL A 218 -0.81 11.55 -11.47
CA VAL A 218 -0.28 12.87 -11.91
C VAL A 218 -0.70 13.16 -13.35
N ALA A 219 -0.77 12.13 -14.20
CA ALA A 219 -1.10 12.31 -15.60
C ALA A 219 -2.53 12.80 -15.86
N ARG A 220 -3.48 12.41 -15.01
CA ARG A 220 -4.91 12.66 -15.18
C ARG A 220 -5.53 13.60 -14.14
N MET A 221 -4.91 13.75 -12.97
CA MET A 221 -5.44 14.59 -11.88
C MET A 221 -4.71 15.93 -11.85
N GLU A 222 -5.39 17.00 -12.25
CA GLU A 222 -4.83 18.36 -12.29
C GLU A 222 -4.27 18.81 -10.93
N GLU A 223 -4.94 18.45 -9.83
CA GLU A 223 -4.49 18.78 -8.47
C GLU A 223 -3.18 18.09 -8.07
N TRP A 224 -2.82 16.99 -8.75
CA TRP A 224 -1.59 16.23 -8.50
C TRP A 224 -0.43 16.71 -9.38
N GLN A 225 -0.68 17.60 -10.34
CA GLN A 225 0.35 18.16 -11.20
C GLN A 225 1.10 19.31 -10.51
N ALA A 226 2.26 19.65 -11.10
CA ALA A 226 3.12 20.76 -10.74
C ALA A 226 2.47 22.14 -10.93
N CYS A 227 1.43 22.45 -10.15
CA CYS A 227 0.64 23.67 -10.27
C CYS A 227 0.97 24.73 -9.20
N ARG A 228 1.77 24.39 -8.17
CA ARG A 228 2.24 25.35 -7.16
C ARG A 228 3.74 25.58 -7.30
N LEU A 229 4.14 26.83 -7.44
CA LEU A 229 5.54 27.25 -7.52
C LEU A 229 5.90 28.04 -6.27
N LEU A 230 6.82 27.49 -5.48
CA LEU A 230 7.41 28.15 -4.31
C LEU A 230 8.76 28.74 -4.72
N THR A 231 8.91 30.05 -4.60
CA THR A 231 10.12 30.78 -4.95
C THR A 231 10.76 31.37 -3.70
N PHE A 232 12.00 30.96 -3.43
CA PHE A 232 12.79 31.43 -2.30
C PHE A 232 13.85 32.39 -2.80
N HIS A 233 13.81 33.64 -2.34
CA HIS A 233 14.82 34.64 -2.64
C HIS A 233 15.72 34.88 -1.42
N PHE A 234 17.02 35.04 -1.66
CA PHE A 234 18.00 35.34 -0.62
C PHE A 234 19.22 36.07 -1.20
N ALA A 235 20.07 36.63 -0.34
CA ALA A 235 21.31 37.26 -0.80
C ALA A 235 22.23 36.23 -1.47
N GLU A 236 22.92 36.60 -2.56
CA GLU A 236 23.81 35.71 -3.33
C GLU A 236 24.77 34.94 -2.40
N GLN A 237 24.68 33.61 -2.43
CA GLN A 237 25.51 32.69 -1.67
C GLN A 237 26.50 32.01 -2.61
N ARG A 238 27.78 32.03 -2.25
CA ARG A 238 28.81 31.22 -2.91
C ARG A 238 29.00 29.94 -2.10
N THR A 239 28.51 28.83 -2.62
CA THR A 239 28.45 27.56 -1.88
C THR A 239 28.64 26.36 -2.81
N THR A 240 29.17 25.27 -2.27
CA THR A 240 29.18 23.97 -2.93
C THR A 240 27.92 23.16 -2.67
N THR A 241 27.16 23.51 -1.62
CA THR A 241 25.99 22.78 -1.16
C THR A 241 24.83 23.70 -0.83
N LEU A 242 23.63 23.25 -1.19
CA LEU A 242 22.37 23.89 -0.83
C LEU A 242 21.36 22.83 -0.41
N ARG A 243 20.58 23.12 0.62
CA ARG A 243 19.57 22.22 1.17
C ARG A 243 18.24 22.95 1.37
N VAL A 244 17.16 22.32 0.93
CA VAL A 244 15.77 22.69 1.28
C VAL A 244 15.35 21.78 2.43
N VAL A 245 14.93 22.37 3.55
CA VAL A 245 14.57 21.65 4.78
C VAL A 245 13.12 21.91 5.12
N GLU A 246 12.33 20.84 5.27
CA GLU A 246 10.97 20.93 5.81
C GLU A 246 11.04 21.19 7.33
N THR A 247 10.24 22.13 7.80
CA THR A 247 10.22 22.59 9.20
C THR A 247 8.82 22.52 9.81
N ALA A 248 7.77 22.30 9.01
CA ALA A 248 6.44 22.02 9.49
C ALA A 248 6.23 20.52 9.74
N ARG A 249 5.11 20.19 10.38
CA ARG A 249 4.69 18.83 10.69
C ARG A 249 3.31 18.58 10.10
N GLY A 250 3.22 17.59 9.23
CA GLY A 250 1.96 17.08 8.69
C GLY A 250 1.28 16.08 9.62
N LYS A 251 0.12 15.59 9.19
CA LYS A 251 -0.70 14.57 9.85
C LYS A 251 -1.20 13.52 8.87
N GLY A 252 -1.22 12.25 9.29
CA GLY A 252 -1.72 11.16 8.46
C GLY A 252 -0.98 11.08 7.12
N LEU A 253 -1.73 11.20 6.02
CA LEU A 253 -1.17 11.10 4.66
C LEU A 253 -0.52 12.40 4.14
N GLU A 254 -0.52 13.48 4.92
CA GLU A 254 0.13 14.74 4.57
C GLU A 254 1.66 14.55 4.47
N GLN A 255 2.17 14.52 3.23
CA GLN A 255 3.58 14.30 2.91
C GLN A 255 4.17 15.44 2.09
N TRP A 256 5.50 15.52 2.04
CA TRP A 256 6.21 16.48 1.21
C TRP A 256 6.45 15.87 -0.18
N ASN A 257 6.18 16.64 -1.23
CA ASN A 257 6.46 16.26 -2.60
C ASN A 257 7.08 17.41 -3.39
N VAL A 258 7.89 17.06 -4.39
CA VAL A 258 8.57 18.00 -5.28
C VAL A 258 8.57 17.43 -6.70
N HIS A 259 7.93 18.12 -7.63
CA HIS A 259 8.03 17.81 -9.06
C HIS A 259 9.37 18.25 -9.62
N GLU A 260 9.77 19.48 -9.34
CA GLU A 260 11.01 20.05 -9.89
C GLU A 260 11.66 20.99 -8.88
N LEU A 261 12.96 20.84 -8.67
CA LEU A 261 13.78 21.76 -7.89
C LEU A 261 14.85 22.40 -8.77
N ARG A 262 14.89 23.73 -8.78
CA ARG A 262 15.76 24.53 -9.63
C ARG A 262 16.48 25.62 -8.84
N PHE A 263 17.67 25.95 -9.29
CA PHE A 263 18.55 26.94 -8.66
C PHE A 263 18.88 28.04 -9.66
N TYR A 264 18.88 29.28 -9.21
CA TYR A 264 19.07 30.45 -10.05
C TYR A 264 20.14 31.37 -9.50
N ARG A 265 20.73 32.12 -10.44
CA ARG A 265 21.60 33.27 -10.18
C ARG A 265 21.13 34.43 -11.02
N ARG A 266 20.66 35.51 -10.39
CA ARG A 266 20.22 36.74 -11.06
C ARG A 266 19.23 36.46 -12.19
N GLY A 267 18.28 35.57 -11.92
CA GLY A 267 17.24 35.15 -12.87
C GLY A 267 17.67 34.12 -13.93
N VAL A 268 18.93 33.67 -13.94
CA VAL A 268 19.42 32.63 -14.85
C VAL A 268 19.53 31.29 -14.12
N GLU A 269 18.90 30.24 -14.66
CA GLU A 269 18.98 28.89 -14.09
C GLU A 269 20.41 28.36 -14.17
N ILE A 270 20.90 27.80 -13.06
CA ILE A 270 22.19 27.12 -13.02
C ILE A 270 22.04 25.80 -13.79
N PRO A 271 22.80 25.59 -14.87
CA PRO A 271 22.67 24.38 -15.67
C PRO A 271 22.98 23.13 -14.86
N ARG A 272 22.14 22.10 -15.02
CA ARG A 272 22.38 20.79 -14.41
C ARG A 272 23.72 20.24 -14.89
N SER A 273 24.48 19.65 -13.97
CA SER A 273 25.79 19.10 -14.25
C SER A 273 25.88 17.65 -13.75
N PRO A 274 26.54 16.74 -14.49
CA PRO A 274 26.85 15.38 -14.01
C PRO A 274 27.72 15.35 -12.74
N SER A 275 28.36 16.47 -12.39
CA SER A 275 29.09 16.63 -11.12
C SER A 275 28.16 16.72 -9.90
N TRP A 276 26.89 17.02 -10.09
CA TRP A 276 25.95 17.17 -8.98
C TRP A 276 25.79 15.86 -8.23
N ARG A 277 25.68 15.96 -6.90
CA ARG A 277 25.32 14.86 -6.02
C ARG A 277 24.09 15.29 -5.23
N ILE A 278 22.99 14.63 -5.50
CA ILE A 278 21.71 14.93 -4.86
C ILE A 278 21.39 13.87 -3.81
N ARG A 279 20.79 14.29 -2.70
CA ARG A 279 20.37 13.42 -1.60
C ARG A 279 19.04 13.92 -1.06
N ALA A 280 18.27 13.02 -0.48
CA ALA A 280 17.09 13.40 0.26
C ALA A 280 16.89 12.50 1.49
N ARG A 281 16.19 13.04 2.47
CA ARG A 281 15.68 12.30 3.62
C ARG A 281 14.19 12.60 3.77
N PRO A 282 13.34 11.58 3.92
CA PRO A 282 13.66 10.18 4.22
C PRO A 282 13.81 9.26 3.00
N ASN A 283 13.46 9.74 1.80
CA ASN A 283 13.47 8.94 0.57
C ASN A 283 14.64 9.30 -0.37
N PRO A 284 15.82 8.67 -0.24
CA PRO A 284 16.96 8.97 -1.09
C PRO A 284 16.92 8.29 -2.47
N TRP A 285 16.08 7.26 -2.68
CA TRP A 285 16.19 6.40 -3.87
C TRP A 285 15.54 7.01 -5.11
N GLU A 286 14.52 7.82 -4.90
CA GLU A 286 13.70 8.41 -5.96
C GLU A 286 14.00 9.89 -6.21
N ILE A 287 15.02 10.44 -5.53
CA ILE A 287 15.34 11.88 -5.57
C ILE A 287 15.60 12.43 -6.98
N GLN A 288 15.99 11.57 -7.93
CA GLN A 288 16.15 11.98 -9.32
C GLN A 288 14.85 12.54 -9.92
N MET A 289 13.68 12.12 -9.44
CA MET A 289 12.38 12.59 -9.91
C MET A 289 12.07 14.06 -9.55
N ALA A 290 12.88 14.71 -8.70
CA ALA A 290 12.79 16.16 -8.49
C ALA A 290 13.70 16.96 -9.47
N PHE A 291 14.41 16.27 -10.37
CA PHE A 291 15.43 16.85 -11.25
C PHE A 291 15.43 16.21 -12.65
N ASP A 292 14.38 15.50 -13.04
CA ASP A 292 14.33 14.75 -14.31
C ASP A 292 13.67 15.54 -15.45
N ASN A 293 13.11 16.72 -15.18
CA ASN A 293 12.31 17.52 -16.12
C ASN A 293 11.06 16.81 -16.64
N SER A 294 10.60 15.76 -15.97
CA SER A 294 9.39 15.05 -16.38
C SER A 294 8.14 15.77 -15.87
N GLY A 295 7.13 15.88 -16.72
CA GLY A 295 5.84 16.43 -16.30
C GLY A 295 5.02 15.45 -15.46
N ALA A 296 5.35 14.16 -15.52
CA ALA A 296 4.56 13.07 -14.95
C ALA A 296 5.16 12.47 -13.67
N THR A 297 6.37 12.86 -13.27
CA THR A 297 7.02 12.38 -12.06
C THR A 297 7.04 13.44 -10.97
N ARG A 298 7.29 12.99 -9.75
CA ARG A 298 7.63 13.81 -8.59
C ARG A 298 8.36 12.96 -7.58
N TRP A 299 9.27 13.58 -6.84
CA TRP A 299 9.76 13.01 -5.60
C TRP A 299 8.72 13.16 -4.50
N ARG A 300 8.58 12.15 -3.64
CA ARG A 300 7.75 12.20 -2.43
C ARG A 300 8.54 11.73 -1.22
N SER A 301 8.22 12.24 -0.04
CA SER A 301 8.83 11.79 1.20
C SER A 301 8.41 10.36 1.57
N TRP A 302 7.23 9.89 1.16
CA TRP A 302 6.67 8.58 1.51
C TRP A 302 6.68 8.28 3.02
N ARG A 303 6.56 9.38 3.78
CA ARG A 303 6.38 9.49 5.22
C ARG A 303 5.60 10.77 5.47
N THR A 304 4.76 10.76 6.50
CA THR A 304 4.12 11.99 6.99
C THR A 304 5.18 13.05 7.20
N ALA A 305 4.96 14.25 6.65
CA ALA A 305 5.97 15.28 6.68
C ALA A 305 6.34 15.67 8.12
N GLU A 306 7.65 15.77 8.38
CA GLU A 306 8.17 16.08 9.70
C GLU A 306 9.37 17.03 9.64
N PRO A 307 9.59 17.85 10.69
CA PRO A 307 10.72 18.76 10.72
C PRO A 307 12.05 18.01 10.58
N GLY A 308 12.93 18.53 9.72
CA GLY A 308 14.25 17.96 9.47
C GLY A 308 14.33 17.01 8.27
N MET A 309 13.21 16.73 7.59
CA MET A 309 13.27 16.18 6.23
C MET A 309 13.97 17.18 5.30
N PHE A 310 14.70 16.69 4.31
CA PHE A 310 15.43 17.59 3.41
C PHE A 310 15.66 17.02 2.02
N ILE A 311 15.89 17.92 1.07
CA ILE A 311 16.52 17.67 -0.23
C ILE A 311 17.81 18.50 -0.27
N GLU A 312 18.93 17.86 -0.56
CA GLU A 312 20.25 18.49 -0.65
C GLU A 312 20.84 18.28 -2.03
N VAL A 313 21.46 19.34 -2.55
CA VAL A 313 22.28 19.31 -3.75
C VAL A 313 23.69 19.76 -3.39
N ASN A 314 24.67 18.92 -3.73
CA ASN A 314 26.07 19.31 -3.81
C ASN A 314 26.41 19.52 -5.29
N PHE A 315 26.78 20.75 -5.66
CA PHE A 315 27.05 21.12 -7.04
C PHE A 315 28.36 20.53 -7.60
N GLY A 316 29.22 20.01 -6.73
CA GLY A 316 30.55 19.48 -7.05
C GLY A 316 31.63 20.55 -7.27
N ARG A 317 31.23 21.83 -7.29
CA ARG A 317 32.07 23.03 -7.31
C ARG A 317 31.34 24.16 -6.61
N GLU A 318 32.02 25.26 -6.35
CA GLU A 318 31.37 26.46 -5.83
C GLU A 318 30.47 27.07 -6.91
N GLU A 319 29.20 27.26 -6.58
CA GLU A 319 28.22 27.96 -7.40
C GLU A 319 27.73 29.21 -6.66
N ALA A 320 27.41 30.26 -7.41
CA ALA A 320 26.75 31.44 -6.88
C ALA A 320 25.23 31.28 -7.09
N VAL A 321 24.47 31.27 -6.00
CA VAL A 321 23.01 31.04 -6.01
C VAL A 321 22.32 32.14 -5.20
N ASP A 322 21.25 32.72 -5.72
CA ASP A 322 20.43 33.72 -5.00
C ASP A 322 18.94 33.36 -4.95
N GLU A 323 18.54 32.29 -5.64
CA GLU A 323 17.15 31.88 -5.72
C GLU A 323 16.98 30.37 -5.90
N VAL A 324 15.95 29.82 -5.24
CA VAL A 324 15.49 28.43 -5.39
C VAL A 324 14.04 28.45 -5.83
N ARG A 325 13.70 27.64 -6.84
CA ARG A 325 12.32 27.40 -7.26
C ARG A 325 11.96 25.95 -7.06
N MET A 326 10.83 25.70 -6.40
CA MET A 326 10.31 24.39 -6.12
C MET A 326 8.88 24.26 -6.62
N TRP A 327 8.65 23.33 -7.57
CA TRP A 327 7.31 22.97 -8.03
C TRP A 327 6.74 21.84 -7.18
N THR A 328 5.50 22.00 -6.75
CA THR A 328 4.73 21.04 -5.94
C THR A 328 3.26 21.03 -6.39
N SER A 329 2.45 20.19 -5.76
CA SER A 329 1.05 19.91 -6.10
C SER A 329 0.09 20.27 -4.94
N LYS A 330 -1.23 20.08 -5.17
CA LYS A 330 -2.32 20.40 -4.24
C LYS A 330 -2.90 19.18 -3.50
N ASP A 331 -2.50 17.96 -3.85
CA ASP A 331 -3.09 16.69 -3.37
C ASP A 331 -3.08 16.50 -1.85
N TYR A 332 -2.18 17.19 -1.14
CA TYR A 332 -2.24 17.37 0.30
C TYR A 332 -1.91 18.83 0.62
N ALA A 333 -2.91 19.71 0.53
CA ALA A 333 -2.75 21.10 0.93
C ALA A 333 -2.67 21.19 2.46
N TRP A 334 -1.45 21.13 3.00
CA TRP A 334 -1.16 21.32 4.41
C TRP A 334 -0.15 22.48 4.59
N PRO A 335 0.00 23.07 5.79
CA PRO A 335 0.76 24.31 5.97
C PRO A 335 2.28 24.06 5.96
N PHE A 336 2.84 23.75 4.79
CA PHE A 336 4.27 23.56 4.56
C PHE A 336 5.09 24.73 5.10
N ARG A 337 6.27 24.45 5.64
CA ARG A 337 7.25 25.49 5.97
C ARG A 337 8.63 25.02 5.62
N PHE A 338 9.34 25.79 4.79
CA PHE A 338 10.66 25.42 4.34
C PHE A 338 11.72 26.42 4.76
N GLU A 339 12.91 25.89 4.99
CA GLU A 339 14.13 26.64 5.19
C GLU A 339 15.11 26.30 4.07
N ILE A 340 15.77 27.33 3.51
CA ILE A 340 16.91 27.17 2.62
C ILE A 340 18.19 27.32 3.43
N GLN A 341 19.07 26.33 3.31
CA GLN A 341 20.40 26.34 3.93
C GLN A 341 21.49 26.32 2.86
N ALA A 342 22.46 27.23 2.97
CA ALA A 342 23.68 27.26 2.15
C ALA A 342 24.90 27.11 3.07
N GLY A 343 25.81 26.19 2.74
CA GLY A 343 27.01 25.95 3.56
C GLY A 343 26.71 25.55 5.02
N GLY A 344 25.50 25.05 5.31
CA GLY A 344 25.06 24.68 6.66
C GLY A 344 24.40 25.80 7.46
N HIS A 345 24.21 27.00 6.89
CA HIS A 345 23.54 28.12 7.52
C HIS A 345 22.23 28.46 6.83
N LYS A 346 21.23 28.88 7.60
CA LYS A 346 19.95 29.37 7.09
C LYS A 346 20.15 30.65 6.29
N VAL A 347 19.59 30.69 5.06
CA VAL A 347 19.63 31.87 4.18
C VAL A 347 18.25 32.36 3.76
N ALA A 348 17.22 31.52 3.82
CA ALA A 348 15.81 31.90 3.67
C ALA A 348 14.90 30.99 4.50
N ASP A 349 13.78 31.50 4.99
CA ASP A 349 12.73 30.77 5.71
C ASP A 349 11.30 31.19 5.30
N SER A 350 11.21 31.91 4.19
CA SER A 350 9.96 32.31 3.55
C SER A 350 10.08 32.15 2.04
N PHE A 351 8.93 32.02 1.39
CA PHE A 351 8.82 31.90 -0.05
C PHE A 351 7.64 32.72 -0.55
N GLU A 352 7.74 33.15 -1.80
CA GLU A 352 6.61 33.61 -2.57
C GLU A 352 5.95 32.39 -3.22
N GLU A 353 4.64 32.30 -3.12
CA GLU A 353 3.86 31.25 -3.75
C GLU A 353 3.10 31.82 -4.95
N SER A 354 3.20 31.13 -6.08
CA SER A 354 2.40 31.41 -7.26
C SER A 354 1.77 30.13 -7.78
N GLU A 355 0.59 30.26 -8.37
CA GLU A 355 -0.06 29.16 -9.06
C GLU A 355 0.23 29.21 -10.55
N THR A 356 0.44 28.03 -11.13
CA THR A 356 0.59 27.82 -12.57
C THR A 356 -0.52 26.93 -13.06
N LYS A 357 -0.98 27.18 -14.29
CA LYS A 357 -2.01 26.34 -14.90
C LYS A 357 -1.47 24.91 -15.04
N PRO A 358 -2.24 23.88 -14.65
CA PRO A 358 -1.92 22.49 -14.96
C PRO A 358 -1.62 22.32 -16.46
N ARG A 359 -0.76 21.36 -16.79
CA ARG A 359 -0.35 21.11 -18.18
C ARG A 359 -1.45 20.44 -19.01
N GLY A 360 -2.57 20.09 -18.38
CA GLY A 360 -3.62 19.26 -18.95
C GLY A 360 -3.25 17.79 -18.84
N PHE A 361 -3.85 16.95 -19.68
CA PHE A 361 -3.63 15.52 -19.68
C PHE A 361 -2.19 15.13 -20.11
N LEU A 362 -1.53 14.23 -19.36
CA LEU A 362 -0.14 13.83 -19.57
C LEU A 362 0.03 12.32 -19.83
N GLY A 363 -0.98 11.64 -20.38
CA GLY A 363 -0.98 10.17 -20.56
C GLY A 363 0.27 9.61 -21.22
N ARG A 364 0.70 10.16 -22.37
CA ARG A 364 1.94 9.73 -23.05
C ARG A 364 3.21 9.96 -22.22
N ALA A 365 3.28 11.05 -21.47
CA ALA A 365 4.43 11.30 -20.60
C ALA A 365 4.48 10.26 -19.47
N ALA A 366 3.33 9.92 -18.88
CA ALA A 366 3.25 8.83 -17.90
C ALA A 366 3.69 7.49 -18.51
N MET A 367 3.21 7.16 -19.72
CA MET A 367 3.59 5.90 -20.38
C MET A 367 5.08 5.85 -20.78
N HIS A 368 5.69 6.98 -21.11
CA HIS A 368 7.15 7.06 -21.26
C HIS A 368 7.86 6.71 -19.93
N GLU A 369 7.38 7.22 -18.80
CA GLU A 369 7.96 6.90 -17.48
C GLU A 369 7.77 5.43 -17.07
N PHE A 370 6.68 4.79 -17.48
CA PHE A 370 6.46 3.36 -17.33
C PHE A 370 7.49 2.56 -18.13
N ALA A 371 7.64 2.87 -19.42
CA ALA A 371 8.60 2.22 -20.30
C ALA A 371 10.05 2.41 -19.81
N ALA A 372 10.40 3.60 -19.32
CA ALA A 372 11.71 3.87 -18.71
C ALA A 372 12.01 3.01 -17.47
N ARG A 373 10.97 2.49 -16.81
CA ARG A 373 11.04 1.57 -15.66
C ARG A 373 10.83 0.11 -16.07
N ALA A 374 10.94 -0.20 -17.37
CA ALA A 374 10.78 -1.52 -17.96
C ALA A 374 9.39 -2.13 -17.77
N VAL A 375 8.34 -1.30 -17.70
CA VAL A 375 6.94 -1.73 -17.70
C VAL A 375 6.33 -1.35 -19.04
N HIS A 376 5.87 -2.38 -19.78
CA HIS A 376 5.35 -2.20 -21.14
C HIS A 376 3.89 -2.64 -21.31
N TYR A 377 3.25 -3.11 -20.23
CA TYR A 377 1.88 -3.58 -20.23
C TYR A 377 1.12 -3.05 -19.02
N ILE A 378 -0.11 -2.64 -19.24
CA ILE A 378 -1.05 -2.25 -18.18
C ILE A 378 -2.33 -3.08 -18.28
N LEU A 379 -2.78 -3.57 -17.13
CA LEU A 379 -3.99 -4.34 -16.97
C LEU A 379 -5.03 -3.51 -16.20
N VAL A 380 -6.19 -3.31 -16.81
CA VAL A 380 -7.23 -2.42 -16.30
C VAL A 380 -8.55 -3.20 -16.16
N PRO A 381 -8.99 -3.47 -14.92
CA PRO A 381 -10.34 -3.97 -14.65
C PRO A 381 -11.41 -2.95 -15.03
N ASP A 382 -12.57 -3.40 -15.50
CA ASP A 382 -13.67 -2.50 -15.91
C ASP A 382 -14.29 -1.72 -14.73
N ASP A 383 -14.14 -2.22 -13.50
CA ASP A 383 -14.63 -1.59 -12.28
C ASP A 383 -13.60 -0.63 -11.65
N ASP A 384 -12.40 -0.50 -12.22
CA ASP A 384 -11.46 0.53 -11.81
C ASP A 384 -11.96 1.92 -12.19
N ARG A 385 -11.73 2.91 -11.33
CA ARG A 385 -12.16 4.30 -11.55
C ARG A 385 -11.54 4.93 -12.79
N SER A 386 -10.37 4.46 -13.22
CA SER A 386 -9.63 4.96 -14.37
C SER A 386 -10.02 4.24 -15.66
N ALA A 387 -10.78 3.14 -15.58
CA ALA A 387 -11.11 2.31 -16.74
C ALA A 387 -11.89 3.06 -17.84
N PRO A 388 -12.91 3.89 -17.53
CA PRO A 388 -13.64 4.62 -18.56
C PRO A 388 -12.74 5.58 -19.35
N GLU A 389 -11.91 6.36 -18.65
CA GLU A 389 -11.00 7.33 -19.25
C GLU A 389 -9.93 6.66 -20.14
N ILE A 390 -9.37 5.54 -19.69
CA ILE A 390 -8.39 4.78 -20.49
C ILE A 390 -9.04 4.13 -21.71
N ALA A 391 -10.27 3.63 -21.57
CA ALA A 391 -10.97 2.94 -22.65
C ALA A 391 -11.50 3.90 -23.72
N GLU A 392 -11.85 5.14 -23.36
CA GLU A 392 -12.36 6.16 -24.30
C GLU A 392 -11.27 6.64 -25.27
N GLU A 393 -10.07 6.95 -24.76
CA GLU A 393 -8.95 7.45 -25.58
C GLU A 393 -7.61 6.74 -25.29
N PRO A 394 -7.47 5.42 -25.54
CA PRO A 394 -6.23 4.69 -25.25
C PRO A 394 -5.02 5.26 -26.00
N GLU A 395 -5.19 5.78 -27.21
CA GLU A 395 -4.12 6.40 -27.99
C GLU A 395 -3.57 7.69 -27.37
N ALA A 396 -4.40 8.44 -26.62
CA ALA A 396 -3.99 9.63 -25.89
C ALA A 396 -3.08 9.26 -24.71
N TRP A 397 -3.28 8.08 -24.12
CA TRP A 397 -2.36 7.49 -23.16
C TRP A 397 -1.10 6.93 -23.82
N GLY A 398 -1.11 6.62 -25.12
CA GLY A 398 -0.06 5.82 -25.76
C GLY A 398 -0.24 4.33 -25.47
N LEU A 399 -1.49 3.87 -25.46
CA LEU A 399 -1.89 2.48 -25.20
C LEU A 399 -2.51 1.86 -26.44
N GLU A 400 -2.24 0.57 -26.62
CA GLU A 400 -2.84 -0.28 -27.65
C GLU A 400 -3.51 -1.47 -26.97
N ILE A 401 -4.77 -1.74 -27.28
CA ILE A 401 -5.47 -2.92 -26.74
C ILE A 401 -4.83 -4.17 -27.33
N VAL A 402 -4.38 -5.08 -26.46
CA VAL A 402 -3.78 -6.36 -26.86
C VAL A 402 -4.82 -7.47 -26.80
N ALA A 403 -5.53 -7.54 -25.67
CA ALA A 403 -6.49 -8.59 -25.42
C ALA A 403 -7.47 -8.14 -24.33
N ARG A 404 -8.59 -8.87 -24.25
CA ARG A 404 -9.61 -8.69 -23.22
C ARG A 404 -10.06 -10.06 -22.74
N ALA A 405 -10.19 -10.23 -21.44
CA ALA A 405 -10.70 -11.43 -20.81
C ALA A 405 -11.54 -11.04 -19.60
N ASP A 406 -12.66 -11.72 -19.41
CA ASP A 406 -13.63 -11.40 -18.37
C ASP A 406 -14.02 -9.91 -18.39
N LYS A 407 -13.84 -9.19 -17.28
CA LYS A 407 -14.08 -7.75 -17.13
C LYS A 407 -12.77 -6.98 -17.02
N THR A 408 -11.79 -7.33 -17.83
CA THR A 408 -10.44 -6.77 -17.73
C THR A 408 -9.79 -6.64 -19.11
N THR A 409 -9.16 -5.49 -19.36
CA THR A 409 -8.47 -5.20 -20.62
C THR A 409 -6.97 -5.13 -20.40
N LEU A 410 -6.22 -5.82 -21.26
CA LEU A 410 -4.76 -5.74 -21.32
C LEU A 410 -4.36 -4.77 -22.43
N TYR A 411 -3.58 -3.77 -22.06
CA TYR A 411 -2.99 -2.82 -23.00
C TYR A 411 -1.48 -2.98 -23.07
N ARG A 412 -0.92 -2.72 -24.25
CA ARG A 412 0.51 -2.55 -24.48
C ARG A 412 0.82 -1.06 -24.55
N ILE A 413 1.92 -0.70 -23.91
CA ILE A 413 2.43 0.67 -23.89
C ILE A 413 3.22 0.94 -25.16
N ARG A 414 2.86 2.02 -25.85
CA ARG A 414 3.47 2.60 -27.05
C ARG A 414 3.89 4.04 -26.72
N PRO A 415 5.04 4.21 -26.04
CA PRO A 415 5.47 5.50 -25.52
C PRO A 415 5.66 6.55 -26.63
#